data_AF-G9MYS9-F1
#
_entry.id   AF-G9MYS9-F1
#
_cell.length_a   1.000
_cell.length_b   1.000
_cell.length_c   1.000
_cell.angle_alpha   90.00
_cell.angle_beta   90.00
_cell.angle_gamma   90.00
#
_symmetry.space_group_name_H-M   'P 1'
#
loop_
_entity.id
_entity.type
_entity.pdbx_description
1 polymer ?
#
loop_
_entity_poly.entity_id
_entity_poly.type
_entity_poly.pdbx_seq_one_letter_code
_entity_poly.pdbx_strand_id
1 'polypeptide(L)'
;MEGPGETRRMPRGERCPECGSQRWYLQDGLRFCARGHQIEGFIQFDLGDIEDSGKMGAVSRREKAPRDRGKRAPTLTGQAGRDLYLEALQLVIRSQVAWLVNEKGYREELETVVRDLWDLRTRGSNSGIGDDAQGDDEDLAIFSSQPSQPSQPSQDSSSSKWHPQSRKQSWDPELGLQWPLPRVPDTLAICYLGCILLRIPIHLGEIIRWARNGSIPYKKCYQHLPQEMRDRMPAAYIQVLKLPFRSSIEGDELHRVVMDLVLSYDFNYSLVFPEINHVPELIQFAKELALPIDSIIAARKLASILGQQFHFPIEKFTNPRLDYPEIRLMALLIVATKLYFPLSDHTSISRLQNASSLQMPTLDWERWRQGRGNLPTQRDIKTTKFDFDKVTPSQVVSMEDDELDAYFAHVSSLIDTTSKFYHQQTHHFLSINAERLCQGDNPITKFFPVEELPTSTNQVEDISTKDLDDAAKGLLNQTLEYNRSNPAKAEYTSLSMPRYEAFRNVDHLSEIATELYKAAGRSAIGTMTVPWQ
;
A
#
# COMPACT_ATOMS: atom_id res chain seq x y z
N MET A 1 -61.95 51.68 -28.76
CA MET A 1 -61.51 50.64 -27.80
C MET A 1 -60.36 49.91 -28.45
N GLU A 2 -59.14 50.36 -28.17
CA GLU A 2 -57.93 49.65 -28.60
C GLU A 2 -57.86 48.33 -27.83
N GLY A 3 -57.66 47.23 -28.55
CA GLY A 3 -57.61 45.90 -27.95
C GLY A 3 -56.42 45.77 -26.99
N PRO A 4 -56.45 44.77 -26.08
CA PRO A 4 -55.34 44.56 -25.15
C PRO A 4 -54.05 44.38 -25.93
N GLY A 5 -53.05 45.18 -25.57
CA GLY A 5 -51.72 45.16 -26.17
C GLY A 5 -51.07 43.76 -26.10
N GLU A 6 -50.00 43.60 -26.87
CA GLU A 6 -49.30 42.33 -27.07
C GLU A 6 -49.00 41.60 -25.74
N THR A 7 -49.65 40.45 -25.52
CA THR A 7 -49.51 39.69 -24.26
C THR A 7 -48.16 38.98 -24.15
N ARG A 8 -47.42 39.24 -23.08
CA ARG A 8 -46.11 38.64 -22.76
C ARG A 8 -46.26 37.48 -21.77
N ARG A 9 -45.33 36.53 -21.77
CA ARG A 9 -45.26 35.50 -20.72
C ARG A 9 -44.70 36.07 -19.41
N MET A 10 -45.20 35.57 -18.29
CA MET A 10 -44.67 35.90 -16.97
C MET A 10 -43.31 35.23 -16.73
N PRO A 11 -42.45 35.79 -15.87
CA PRO A 11 -41.23 35.13 -15.39
C PRO A 11 -41.48 33.72 -14.84
N ARG A 12 -40.46 32.86 -14.88
CA ARG A 12 -40.57 31.47 -14.39
C ARG A 12 -40.96 31.46 -12.91
N GLY A 13 -42.10 30.85 -12.60
CA GLY A 13 -42.63 30.72 -11.24
C GLY A 13 -43.77 31.70 -10.90
N GLU A 14 -43.91 32.79 -11.65
CA GLU A 14 -45.01 33.75 -11.45
C GLU A 14 -46.29 33.28 -12.18
N ARG A 15 -47.44 33.44 -11.50
CA ARG A 15 -48.78 33.23 -12.04
C ARG A 15 -49.73 34.28 -11.46
N CYS A 16 -50.77 34.64 -12.21
CA CYS A 16 -51.83 35.50 -11.67
C CYS A 16 -52.44 34.84 -10.41
N PRO A 17 -52.55 35.55 -9.27
CA PRO A 17 -53.08 34.99 -8.03
C PRO A 17 -54.55 34.59 -8.14
N GLU A 18 -55.33 35.26 -8.99
CA GLU A 18 -56.77 35.01 -9.12
C GLU A 18 -57.13 33.93 -10.15
N CYS A 19 -56.38 33.80 -11.24
CA CYS A 19 -56.73 32.87 -12.34
C CYS A 19 -55.62 31.95 -12.81
N GLY A 20 -54.43 32.03 -12.23
CA GLY A 20 -53.30 31.18 -12.58
C GLY A 20 -52.71 31.40 -13.98
N SER A 21 -53.16 32.42 -14.71
CA SER A 21 -52.65 32.77 -16.04
C SER A 21 -51.16 33.10 -15.98
N GLN A 22 -50.41 32.59 -16.95
CA GLN A 22 -48.97 32.85 -17.14
C GLN A 22 -48.70 33.93 -18.20
N ARG A 23 -49.74 34.63 -18.67
CA ARG A 23 -49.63 35.69 -19.69
C ARG A 23 -50.16 37.00 -19.13
N TRP A 24 -49.54 38.11 -19.50
CA TRP A 24 -49.85 39.44 -18.98
C TRP A 24 -49.67 40.53 -20.04
N TYR A 25 -50.33 41.68 -19.86
CA TYR A 25 -50.16 42.89 -20.67
C TYR A 25 -50.09 44.14 -19.77
N LEU A 26 -49.57 45.23 -20.31
CA LEU A 26 -49.53 46.53 -19.64
C LEU A 26 -50.64 47.41 -20.18
N GLN A 27 -51.33 48.09 -19.27
CA GLN A 27 -52.27 49.14 -19.61
C GLN A 27 -52.15 50.22 -18.53
N ASP A 28 -51.89 51.46 -18.93
CA ASP A 28 -51.79 52.63 -18.04
C ASP A 28 -50.80 52.45 -16.86
N GLY A 29 -49.63 51.86 -17.13
CA GLY A 29 -48.58 51.61 -16.12
C GLY A 29 -48.89 50.46 -15.14
N LEU A 30 -50.04 49.81 -15.29
CA LEU A 30 -50.47 48.68 -14.46
C LEU A 30 -50.38 47.36 -15.24
N ARG A 31 -49.99 46.31 -14.52
CA ARG A 31 -49.83 44.96 -15.05
C ARG A 31 -51.14 44.19 -14.91
N PHE A 32 -51.70 43.74 -16.03
CA PHE A 32 -52.90 42.89 -16.07
C PHE A 32 -52.54 41.50 -16.57
N CYS A 33 -53.17 40.46 -16.06
CA CYS A 33 -53.09 39.13 -16.63
C CYS A 33 -53.89 39.07 -17.94
N ALA A 34 -53.66 38.06 -18.79
CA ALA A 34 -54.38 37.91 -20.06
C ALA A 34 -55.91 37.73 -19.93
N ARG A 35 -56.43 37.53 -18.70
CA ARG A 35 -57.86 37.47 -18.39
C ARG A 35 -58.39 38.76 -17.75
N GLY A 36 -57.58 39.81 -17.61
CA GLY A 36 -57.98 41.13 -17.12
C GLY A 36 -57.83 41.37 -15.62
N HIS A 37 -57.22 40.46 -14.85
CA HIS A 37 -56.97 40.68 -13.41
C HIS A 37 -55.70 41.51 -13.21
N GLN A 38 -55.79 42.54 -12.37
CA GLN A 38 -54.66 43.39 -12.01
C GLN A 38 -53.69 42.62 -11.11
N ILE A 39 -52.39 42.72 -11.38
CA ILE A 39 -51.33 42.07 -10.61
C ILE A 39 -50.64 43.15 -9.76
N GLU A 40 -50.90 43.12 -8.46
CA GLU A 40 -50.31 44.05 -7.49
C GLU A 40 -48.82 43.73 -7.24
N GLY A 41 -48.01 44.77 -6.96
CA GLY A 41 -46.57 44.63 -6.64
C GLY A 41 -45.60 44.86 -7.81
N PHE A 42 -46.09 45.23 -8.99
CA PHE A 42 -45.24 45.67 -10.11
C PHE A 42 -45.11 47.20 -10.10
N ILE A 43 -43.90 47.71 -9.85
CA ILE A 43 -43.57 49.12 -10.04
C ILE A 43 -42.77 49.22 -11.34
N GLN A 44 -43.31 49.91 -12.33
CA GLN A 44 -42.56 50.27 -13.52
C GLN A 44 -41.50 51.30 -13.11
N PHE A 45 -40.23 50.92 -13.14
CA PHE A 45 -39.17 51.90 -13.17
C PHE A 45 -39.19 52.51 -14.57
N ASP A 46 -39.80 53.69 -14.70
CA ASP A 46 -39.55 54.51 -15.87
C ASP A 46 -38.08 54.89 -15.84
N LEU A 47 -37.32 54.32 -16.77
CA LEU A 47 -36.02 54.87 -17.15
C LEU A 47 -36.32 56.21 -17.82
N GLY A 48 -36.50 57.25 -17.00
CA GLY A 48 -36.62 58.62 -17.45
C GLY A 48 -35.43 58.98 -18.35
N ASP A 49 -35.70 59.86 -19.31
CA ASP A 49 -34.77 60.28 -20.37
C ASP A 49 -33.33 60.35 -19.86
N ILE A 50 -32.49 59.54 -20.50
CA ILE A 50 -31.09 59.23 -20.14
C ILE A 50 -30.16 60.48 -20.21
N GLU A 51 -30.70 61.66 -20.48
CA GLU A 51 -29.94 62.88 -20.72
C GLU A 51 -29.46 63.59 -19.44
N ASP A 52 -30.01 63.30 -18.25
CA ASP A 52 -29.61 63.97 -16.99
C ASP A 52 -28.88 63.07 -15.95
N SER A 53 -28.53 61.84 -16.33
CA SER A 53 -27.74 60.95 -15.47
C SER A 53 -26.26 61.03 -15.82
N GLY A 54 -25.56 61.95 -15.15
CA GLY A 54 -24.11 62.12 -15.29
C GLY A 54 -23.33 60.81 -15.15
N LYS A 55 -22.57 60.47 -16.21
CA LYS A 55 -21.41 59.55 -16.25
C LYS A 55 -21.37 58.47 -15.16
N MET A 56 -22.29 57.50 -15.20
CA MET A 56 -22.02 56.18 -14.63
C MET A 56 -21.35 55.32 -15.70
N GLY A 57 -20.11 54.94 -15.45
CA GLY A 57 -19.29 54.15 -16.38
C GLY A 57 -20.00 52.88 -16.82
N ALA A 58 -19.82 52.52 -18.10
CA ALA A 58 -20.39 51.32 -18.68
C ALA A 58 -19.89 50.06 -17.94
N VAL A 59 -20.68 49.56 -16.99
CA VAL A 59 -20.49 48.22 -16.46
C VAL A 59 -21.04 47.27 -17.52
N SER A 60 -20.22 46.96 -18.52
CA SER A 60 -20.51 45.84 -19.41
C SER A 60 -20.49 44.59 -18.54
N ARG A 61 -21.66 43.99 -18.30
CA ARG A 61 -21.74 42.65 -17.72
C ARG A 61 -21.08 41.72 -18.73
N ARG A 62 -19.79 41.46 -18.53
CA ARG A 62 -19.03 40.49 -19.31
C ARG A 62 -19.69 39.15 -19.06
N GLU A 63 -20.52 38.73 -20.01
CA GLU A 63 -21.05 37.38 -20.03
C GLU A 63 -19.85 36.45 -19.90
N LYS A 64 -19.84 35.61 -18.86
CA LYS A 64 -18.77 34.63 -18.67
C LYS A 64 -18.79 33.78 -19.93
N ALA A 65 -17.84 34.03 -20.83
CA ALA A 65 -17.59 33.15 -21.95
C ALA A 65 -17.57 31.72 -21.38
N PRO A 66 -18.34 30.78 -21.96
CA PRO A 66 -18.28 29.40 -21.53
C PRO A 66 -16.81 29.03 -21.57
N ARG A 67 -16.25 28.71 -20.40
CA ARG A 67 -14.85 28.36 -20.25
C ARG A 67 -14.67 27.16 -21.17
N ASP A 68 -14.03 27.39 -22.32
CA ASP A 68 -13.72 26.35 -23.27
C ASP A 68 -12.93 25.31 -22.47
N ARG A 69 -13.59 24.21 -22.12
CA ARG A 69 -13.00 23.10 -21.37
C ARG A 69 -12.06 22.45 -22.36
N GLY A 70 -10.91 23.07 -22.58
CA GLY A 70 -10.02 22.75 -23.67
C GLY A 70 -9.74 21.27 -23.70
N LYS A 71 -10.20 20.60 -24.77
CA LYS A 71 -9.72 19.31 -25.32
C LYS A 71 -9.32 18.23 -24.31
N ARG A 72 -9.86 18.19 -23.09
CA ARG A 72 -9.65 17.06 -22.19
C ARG A 72 -10.61 15.98 -22.63
N ALA A 73 -10.06 14.85 -23.06
CA ALA A 73 -10.86 13.67 -23.35
C ALA A 73 -11.78 13.41 -22.15
N PRO A 74 -13.08 13.11 -22.38
CA PRO A 74 -13.98 12.81 -21.29
C PRO A 74 -13.43 11.62 -20.49
N THR A 75 -13.58 11.69 -19.17
CA THR A 75 -13.30 10.56 -18.29
C THR A 75 -14.20 9.39 -18.69
N LEU A 76 -13.63 8.19 -18.76
CA LEU A 76 -14.40 6.98 -19.01
C LEU A 76 -15.35 6.70 -17.84
N THR A 77 -16.44 6.01 -18.10
CA THR A 77 -17.43 5.58 -17.10
C THR A 77 -17.80 4.11 -17.30
N GLY A 78 -18.36 3.47 -16.28
CA GLY A 78 -18.80 2.07 -16.33
C GLY A 78 -17.68 1.10 -16.72
N GLN A 79 -17.99 0.16 -17.63
CA GLN A 79 -17.07 -0.91 -18.02
C GLN A 79 -15.74 -0.39 -18.61
N ALA A 80 -15.79 0.65 -19.45
CA ALA A 80 -14.59 1.23 -20.04
C ALA A 80 -13.65 1.83 -18.97
N GLY A 81 -14.22 2.33 -17.86
CA GLY A 81 -13.45 2.78 -16.70
C GLY A 81 -12.82 1.61 -15.93
N ARG A 82 -13.57 0.50 -15.77
CA ARG A 82 -13.10 -0.75 -15.12
C ARG A 82 -11.95 -1.38 -15.91
N ASP A 83 -12.09 -1.50 -17.22
CA ASP A 83 -11.05 -2.05 -18.10
C ASP A 83 -9.78 -1.20 -18.03
N LEU A 84 -9.91 0.13 -18.10
CA LEU A 84 -8.77 1.05 -17.97
C LEU A 84 -8.06 0.91 -16.61
N TYR A 85 -8.79 0.62 -15.54
CA TYR A 85 -8.21 0.34 -14.22
C TYR A 85 -7.43 -0.98 -14.21
N LEU A 86 -7.97 -2.04 -14.83
CA LEU A 86 -7.27 -3.33 -14.95
C LEU A 86 -5.99 -3.20 -15.79
N GLU A 87 -6.05 -2.47 -16.91
CA GLU A 87 -4.88 -2.13 -17.72
C GLU A 87 -3.84 -1.35 -16.92
N ALA A 88 -4.28 -0.41 -16.07
CA ALA A 88 -3.37 0.34 -15.20
C ALA A 88 -2.67 -0.59 -14.20
N LEU A 89 -3.39 -1.50 -13.54
CA LEU A 89 -2.77 -2.49 -12.64
C LEU A 89 -1.83 -3.44 -13.39
N GLN A 90 -2.16 -3.83 -14.62
CA GLN A 90 -1.29 -4.65 -15.45
C GLN A 90 0.04 -3.94 -15.75
N LEU A 91 0.02 -2.64 -16.05
CA LEU A 91 1.25 -1.86 -16.22
C LEU A 91 2.07 -1.78 -14.93
N VAL A 92 1.40 -1.65 -13.78
CA VAL A 92 2.07 -1.67 -12.47
C VAL A 92 2.77 -3.01 -12.24
N ILE A 93 2.07 -4.13 -12.41
CA ILE A 93 2.67 -5.48 -12.26
C ILE A 93 3.85 -5.66 -13.22
N ARG A 94 3.71 -5.26 -14.49
CA ARG A 94 4.81 -5.34 -15.46
C ARG A 94 6.04 -4.55 -15.02
N SER A 95 5.85 -3.34 -14.48
CA SER A 95 6.97 -2.54 -13.97
C SER A 95 7.63 -3.17 -12.74
N GLN A 96 6.85 -3.78 -11.84
CA GLN A 96 7.34 -4.48 -10.65
C GLN A 96 8.16 -5.73 -11.03
N VAL A 97 7.64 -6.54 -11.95
CA VAL A 97 8.34 -7.72 -12.46
C VAL A 97 9.62 -7.33 -13.20
N ALA A 98 9.55 -6.32 -14.07
CA ALA A 98 10.74 -5.83 -14.78
C ALA A 98 11.82 -5.36 -13.80
N TRP A 99 11.44 -4.70 -12.70
CA TRP A 99 12.38 -4.34 -11.65
C TRP A 99 12.97 -5.57 -10.95
N LEU A 100 12.16 -6.57 -10.61
CA LEU A 100 12.64 -7.82 -10.01
C LEU A 100 13.61 -8.59 -10.92
N VAL A 101 13.37 -8.62 -12.22
CA VAL A 101 14.26 -9.30 -13.19
C VAL A 101 15.52 -8.48 -13.43
N ASN A 102 15.39 -7.20 -13.76
CA ASN A 102 16.52 -6.37 -14.21
C ASN A 102 17.39 -5.85 -13.06
N GLU A 103 16.79 -5.37 -11.97
CA GLU A 103 17.53 -4.75 -10.86
C GLU A 103 17.90 -5.78 -9.79
N LYS A 104 17.01 -6.74 -9.49
CA LYS A 104 17.27 -7.81 -8.51
C LYS A 104 17.91 -9.07 -9.10
N GLY A 105 17.95 -9.21 -10.43
CA GLY A 105 18.55 -10.36 -11.09
C GLY A 105 17.76 -11.66 -10.90
N TYR A 106 16.44 -11.58 -10.72
CA TYR A 106 15.59 -12.77 -10.68
C TYR A 106 15.45 -13.38 -12.07
N ARG A 107 15.04 -14.66 -12.11
CA ARG A 107 14.96 -15.39 -13.39
C ARG A 107 13.87 -14.83 -14.29
N GLU A 108 14.13 -14.80 -15.59
CA GLU A 108 13.21 -14.25 -16.60
C GLU A 108 11.86 -15.01 -16.66
N GLU A 109 11.83 -16.28 -16.25
CA GLU A 109 10.57 -17.04 -16.21
C GLU A 109 9.54 -16.44 -15.24
N LEU A 110 9.99 -15.57 -14.30
CA LEU A 110 9.11 -14.87 -13.37
C LEU A 110 8.05 -14.05 -14.11
N GLU A 111 8.40 -13.44 -15.24
CA GLU A 111 7.42 -12.68 -16.04
C GLU A 111 6.32 -13.59 -16.57
N THR A 112 6.67 -14.77 -17.06
CA THR A 112 5.70 -15.72 -17.59
C THR A 112 4.77 -16.22 -16.49
N VAL A 113 5.33 -16.61 -15.33
CA VAL A 113 4.52 -17.10 -14.20
C VAL A 113 3.59 -16.03 -13.66
N VAL A 114 4.08 -14.80 -13.47
CA VAL A 114 3.26 -13.68 -12.97
C VAL A 114 2.18 -13.30 -13.99
N ARG A 115 2.48 -13.34 -15.28
CA ARG A 115 1.48 -13.12 -16.34
C ARG A 115 0.37 -14.16 -16.29
N ASP A 116 0.72 -15.44 -16.14
CA ASP A 116 -0.27 -16.53 -16.09
C ASP A 116 -1.13 -16.43 -14.82
N LEU A 117 -0.54 -16.08 -13.66
CA LEU A 117 -1.30 -15.78 -12.45
C LEU A 117 -2.25 -14.60 -12.65
N TRP A 118 -1.77 -13.51 -13.26
CA TRP A 118 -2.61 -12.34 -13.55
C TRP A 118 -3.76 -12.66 -14.52
N ASP A 119 -3.49 -13.45 -15.56
CA ASP A 119 -4.51 -13.92 -16.49
C ASP A 119 -5.60 -14.72 -15.76
N LEU A 120 -5.20 -15.69 -14.93
CA LEU A 120 -6.15 -16.43 -14.08
C LEU A 120 -6.95 -15.52 -13.14
N ARG A 121 -6.33 -14.48 -12.58
CA ARG A 121 -6.98 -13.53 -11.66
C ARG A 121 -8.03 -12.65 -12.34
N THR A 122 -7.80 -12.26 -13.59
CA THR A 122 -8.69 -11.36 -14.35
C THR A 122 -9.60 -12.09 -15.32
N ARG A 123 -9.39 -13.40 -15.53
CA ARG A 123 -10.22 -14.23 -16.41
C ARG A 123 -11.69 -14.11 -16.05
N GLY A 124 -12.53 -13.73 -17.02
CA GLY A 124 -13.97 -13.62 -16.81
C GLY A 124 -14.46 -12.27 -16.28
N SER A 125 -13.56 -11.31 -15.98
CA SER A 125 -13.94 -9.97 -15.53
C SER A 125 -14.85 -9.20 -16.49
N ASN A 126 -14.87 -9.61 -17.77
CA ASN A 126 -15.58 -8.92 -18.85
C ASN A 126 -16.80 -9.72 -19.37
N SER A 127 -17.10 -10.89 -18.80
CA SER A 127 -18.01 -11.88 -19.41
C SER A 127 -19.46 -11.83 -18.90
N GLY A 128 -19.82 -10.87 -18.04
CA GLY A 128 -21.15 -10.80 -17.39
C GLY A 128 -21.92 -9.50 -17.60
N ILE A 129 -21.48 -8.61 -18.49
CA ILE A 129 -22.03 -7.25 -18.63
C ILE A 129 -22.52 -7.10 -20.07
N GLY A 130 -23.82 -7.32 -20.28
CA GLY A 130 -24.48 -6.96 -21.54
C GLY A 130 -24.40 -5.45 -21.77
N ASP A 131 -24.48 -5.05 -23.03
CA ASP A 131 -24.30 -3.69 -23.57
C ASP A 131 -25.26 -2.61 -23.00
N ASP A 132 -26.18 -2.99 -22.09
CA ASP A 132 -27.31 -2.17 -21.64
C ASP A 132 -27.14 -1.52 -20.25
N ALA A 133 -26.00 -1.70 -19.57
CA ALA A 133 -25.77 -1.12 -18.23
C ALA A 133 -25.14 0.29 -18.28
N GLN A 134 -25.84 1.25 -18.91
CA GLN A 134 -25.58 2.68 -18.73
C GLN A 134 -26.34 3.19 -17.49
N GLY A 135 -25.86 2.82 -16.30
CA GLY A 135 -26.37 3.30 -15.01
C GLY A 135 -25.28 4.02 -14.24
N ASP A 136 -25.35 5.36 -14.18
CA ASP A 136 -24.27 6.26 -13.74
C ASP A 136 -24.03 6.33 -12.21
N ASP A 137 -24.66 5.51 -11.36
CA ASP A 137 -24.69 5.79 -9.90
C ASP A 137 -24.31 4.62 -8.95
N GLU A 138 -23.95 3.42 -9.45
CA GLU A 138 -23.64 2.27 -8.57
C GLU A 138 -22.13 1.96 -8.38
N ASP A 139 -21.25 2.69 -9.07
CA ASP A 139 -19.80 2.47 -9.03
C ASP A 139 -19.14 2.82 -7.66
N LEU A 140 -19.88 3.48 -6.76
CA LEU A 140 -19.39 3.96 -5.46
C LEU A 140 -19.38 2.87 -4.35
N ALA A 141 -20.06 1.74 -4.54
CA ALA A 141 -20.19 0.71 -3.49
C ALA A 141 -19.06 -0.34 -3.48
N ILE A 142 -18.20 -0.38 -4.50
CA ILE A 142 -17.29 -1.52 -4.76
C ILE A 142 -16.05 -1.52 -3.83
N PHE A 143 -15.73 -0.41 -3.17
CA PHE A 143 -14.50 -0.26 -2.35
C PHE A 143 -14.74 0.17 -0.89
N SER A 144 -15.98 0.19 -0.37
CA SER A 144 -16.26 0.68 0.99
C SER A 144 -16.12 -0.40 2.07
N SER A 145 -15.30 -0.14 3.09
CA SER A 145 -15.03 -0.99 4.26
C SER A 145 -15.86 -0.62 5.51
N GLN A 146 -16.98 0.12 5.39
CA GLN A 146 -17.73 0.58 6.57
C GLN A 146 -18.78 -0.44 7.08
N PRO A 147 -18.88 -0.68 8.39
CA PRO A 147 -19.95 -1.50 8.97
C PRO A 147 -21.28 -0.73 8.94
N SER A 148 -22.29 -1.32 8.32
CA SER A 148 -23.64 -0.77 8.27
C SER A 148 -24.27 -0.79 9.67
N GLN A 149 -24.70 0.38 10.17
CA GLN A 149 -25.52 0.44 11.38
C GLN A 149 -26.91 -0.18 11.12
N PRO A 150 -27.52 -0.84 12.13
CA PRO A 150 -28.77 -1.55 11.95
C PRO A 150 -29.95 -0.56 11.92
N SER A 151 -30.54 -0.36 10.75
CA SER A 151 -31.91 0.15 10.63
C SER A 151 -32.90 -1.02 10.64
N GLN A 152 -34.01 -0.81 11.36
CA GLN A 152 -35.07 -1.76 11.68
C GLN A 152 -35.78 -2.36 10.45
N PRO A 153 -36.40 -3.55 10.57
CA PRO A 153 -36.78 -4.39 9.45
C PRO A 153 -38.12 -3.99 8.82
N SER A 154 -38.14 -3.78 7.51
CA SER A 154 -39.32 -3.96 6.67
C SER A 154 -39.29 -5.38 6.09
N GLN A 155 -40.35 -6.14 6.34
CA GLN A 155 -40.55 -7.47 5.79
C GLN A 155 -40.81 -7.40 4.27
N ASP A 156 -40.45 -8.48 3.59
CA ASP A 156 -40.69 -8.79 2.18
C ASP A 156 -39.63 -8.33 1.16
N SER A 157 -38.52 -9.05 1.12
CA SER A 157 -37.96 -9.61 -0.13
C SER A 157 -36.73 -10.48 0.20
N SER A 158 -36.65 -11.63 -0.46
CA SER A 158 -35.64 -12.67 -0.28
C SER A 158 -34.27 -12.28 -0.86
N SER A 159 -33.62 -11.25 -0.30
CA SER A 159 -32.22 -10.95 -0.59
C SER A 159 -31.32 -11.66 0.42
N SER A 160 -30.44 -12.52 -0.10
CA SER A 160 -29.50 -13.29 0.70
C SER A 160 -28.65 -12.34 1.55
N LYS A 161 -28.68 -12.57 2.86
CA LYS A 161 -27.88 -11.85 3.84
C LYS A 161 -26.39 -12.01 3.49
N TRP A 162 -25.74 -10.90 3.17
CA TRP A 162 -24.31 -10.83 2.90
C TRP A 162 -23.51 -11.33 4.11
N HIS A 163 -22.75 -12.40 3.93
CA HIS A 163 -21.82 -12.90 4.93
C HIS A 163 -20.58 -11.98 5.02
N PRO A 164 -20.00 -11.78 6.22
CA PRO A 164 -18.77 -11.02 6.40
C PRO A 164 -17.67 -11.56 5.49
N GLN A 165 -16.96 -10.65 4.80
CA GLN A 165 -15.91 -10.89 3.79
C GLN A 165 -15.21 -12.25 3.96
N SER A 166 -15.64 -13.22 3.16
CA SER A 166 -14.96 -14.51 3.05
C SER A 166 -13.52 -14.27 2.59
N ARG A 167 -12.53 -14.91 3.25
CA ARG A 167 -11.12 -14.92 2.77
C ARG A 167 -11.01 -15.46 1.35
N LYS A 168 -11.97 -16.31 0.95
CA LYS A 168 -12.08 -16.90 -0.38
C LYS A 168 -12.99 -16.04 -1.24
N GLN A 169 -12.45 -15.47 -2.31
CA GLN A 169 -13.21 -14.73 -3.31
C GLN A 169 -13.56 -15.65 -4.49
N SER A 170 -14.83 -15.61 -4.92
CA SER A 170 -15.26 -16.25 -6.16
C SER A 170 -14.93 -15.35 -7.35
N TRP A 171 -14.38 -15.95 -8.39
CA TRP A 171 -14.08 -15.34 -9.69
C TRP A 171 -14.99 -15.99 -10.74
N ASP A 172 -16.28 -16.09 -10.42
CA ASP A 172 -17.31 -16.59 -11.33
C ASP A 172 -17.78 -15.46 -12.27
N PRO A 173 -17.69 -15.64 -13.61
CA PRO A 173 -18.10 -14.62 -14.58
C PRO A 173 -19.54 -14.15 -14.41
N GLU A 174 -20.41 -15.00 -13.84
CA GLU A 174 -21.82 -14.71 -13.58
C GLU A 174 -22.02 -13.54 -12.59
N LEU A 175 -21.00 -13.17 -11.83
CA LEU A 175 -21.04 -12.03 -10.90
C LEU A 175 -21.16 -10.67 -11.62
N GLY A 176 -20.78 -10.57 -12.91
CA GLY A 176 -20.89 -9.35 -13.71
C GLY A 176 -20.29 -8.12 -13.00
N LEU A 177 -21.11 -7.10 -12.74
CA LEU A 177 -20.67 -5.88 -12.06
C LEU A 177 -20.22 -6.10 -10.61
N GLN A 178 -20.64 -7.19 -9.94
CA GLN A 178 -20.22 -7.55 -8.58
C GLN A 178 -18.89 -8.33 -8.55
N TRP A 179 -18.28 -8.57 -9.72
CA TRP A 179 -16.97 -9.22 -9.82
C TRP A 179 -15.94 -8.47 -8.94
N PRO A 180 -15.18 -9.17 -8.08
CA PRO A 180 -14.23 -8.53 -7.18
C PRO A 180 -13.02 -7.99 -7.95
N LEU A 181 -12.93 -6.66 -8.07
CA LEU A 181 -11.79 -6.01 -8.71
C LEU A 181 -10.48 -6.27 -7.93
N PRO A 182 -9.35 -6.54 -8.61
CA PRO A 182 -8.05 -6.60 -7.96
C PRO A 182 -7.69 -5.26 -7.33
N ARG A 183 -7.03 -5.31 -6.17
CA ARG A 183 -6.53 -4.12 -5.48
C ARG A 183 -5.05 -3.89 -5.80
N VAL A 184 -4.53 -2.70 -5.47
CA VAL A 184 -3.11 -2.39 -5.68
C VAL A 184 -2.16 -3.32 -4.90
N PRO A 185 -2.40 -3.68 -3.61
CA PRO A 185 -1.56 -4.65 -2.91
C PRO A 185 -1.54 -6.04 -3.56
N ASP A 186 -2.58 -6.42 -4.30
CA ASP A 186 -2.64 -7.70 -5.00
C ASP A 186 -1.51 -7.79 -6.06
N THR A 187 -1.04 -6.66 -6.60
CA THR A 187 0.10 -6.62 -7.55
C THR A 187 1.39 -7.16 -6.93
N LEU A 188 1.73 -6.72 -5.72
CA LEU A 188 2.89 -7.21 -4.96
C LEU A 188 2.72 -8.67 -4.55
N ALA A 189 1.51 -9.03 -4.10
CA ALA A 189 1.20 -10.39 -3.68
C ALA A 189 1.30 -11.39 -4.83
N ILE A 190 0.87 -11.03 -6.05
CA ILE A 190 1.03 -11.88 -7.24
C ILE A 190 2.52 -12.02 -7.61
N CYS A 191 3.31 -10.95 -7.52
CA CYS A 191 4.76 -11.03 -7.73
C CYS A 191 5.42 -12.00 -6.74
N TYR A 192 5.06 -11.91 -5.45
CA TYR A 192 5.52 -12.83 -4.41
C TYR A 192 5.13 -14.29 -4.73
N LEU A 193 3.87 -14.54 -5.05
CA LEU A 193 3.38 -15.88 -5.38
C LEU A 193 4.06 -16.47 -6.62
N GLY A 194 4.39 -15.63 -7.60
CA GLY A 194 5.23 -16.02 -8.74
C GLY A 194 6.63 -16.48 -8.31
N CYS A 195 7.26 -15.75 -7.38
CA CYS A 195 8.54 -16.17 -6.79
C CYS A 195 8.44 -17.52 -6.06
N ILE A 196 7.36 -17.75 -5.31
CA ILE A 196 7.10 -19.01 -4.62
C ILE A 196 6.96 -20.18 -5.61
N LEU A 197 6.18 -20.01 -6.68
CA LEU A 197 6.03 -21.04 -7.73
C LEU A 197 7.37 -21.39 -8.38
N LEU A 198 8.23 -20.40 -8.59
CA LEU A 198 9.57 -20.57 -9.13
C LEU A 198 10.60 -21.06 -8.11
N ARG A 199 10.22 -21.29 -6.84
CA ARG A 199 11.15 -21.64 -5.76
C ARG A 199 12.28 -20.61 -5.61
N ILE A 200 11.99 -19.33 -5.81
CA ILE A 200 12.91 -18.24 -5.47
C ILE A 200 12.80 -17.98 -3.95
N PRO A 201 13.91 -18.03 -3.19
CA PRO A 201 13.86 -17.80 -1.75
C PRO A 201 13.75 -16.30 -1.45
N ILE A 202 12.52 -15.81 -1.31
CA ILE A 202 12.19 -14.44 -0.92
C ILE A 202 11.12 -14.50 0.19
N HIS A 203 11.22 -13.60 1.18
CA HIS A 203 10.19 -13.45 2.19
C HIS A 203 9.40 -12.14 2.01
N LEU A 204 8.14 -12.11 2.45
CA LEU A 204 7.24 -10.96 2.30
C LEU A 204 7.78 -9.70 2.99
N GLY A 205 8.52 -9.87 4.09
CA GLY A 205 9.20 -8.77 4.77
C GLY A 205 10.10 -7.94 3.84
N GLU A 206 10.81 -8.56 2.89
CA GLU A 206 11.64 -7.83 1.93
C GLU A 206 10.80 -7.06 0.91
N ILE A 207 9.74 -7.66 0.39
CA ILE A 207 8.83 -7.01 -0.56
C ILE A 207 8.17 -5.79 0.08
N ILE A 208 7.72 -5.93 1.33
CA ILE A 208 7.18 -4.82 2.13
C ILE A 208 8.23 -3.73 2.28
N ARG A 209 9.49 -4.09 2.59
CA ARG A 209 10.60 -3.14 2.70
C ARG A 209 10.83 -2.40 1.39
N TRP A 210 10.91 -3.10 0.25
CA TRP A 210 11.09 -2.46 -1.06
C TRP A 210 9.92 -1.55 -1.42
N ALA A 211 8.69 -1.98 -1.13
CA ALA A 211 7.50 -1.18 -1.40
C ALA A 211 7.47 0.10 -0.57
N ARG A 212 7.90 0.04 0.69
CA ARG A 212 7.97 1.20 1.59
C ARG A 212 9.09 2.17 1.24
N ASN A 213 10.25 1.65 0.88
CA ASN A 213 11.40 2.49 0.54
C ASN A 213 11.26 3.09 -0.88
N GLY A 214 10.28 2.61 -1.66
CA GLY A 214 10.06 3.06 -3.03
C GLY A 214 11.07 2.47 -4.02
N SER A 215 11.84 1.45 -3.61
CA SER A 215 12.78 0.73 -4.49
C SER A 215 12.02 -0.02 -5.57
N ILE A 216 10.98 -0.78 -5.20
CA ILE A 216 10.07 -1.42 -6.16
C ILE A 216 8.97 -0.41 -6.59
N PRO A 217 8.60 -0.36 -7.89
CA PRO A 217 7.52 0.50 -8.39
C PRO A 217 6.15 0.21 -7.73
N TYR A 218 5.85 0.89 -6.62
CA TYR A 218 4.60 0.72 -5.87
C TYR A 218 4.04 2.04 -5.35
N LYS A 219 4.80 2.76 -4.51
CA LYS A 219 4.38 4.05 -3.90
C LYS A 219 3.87 5.06 -4.94
N LYS A 220 4.55 5.15 -6.09
CA LYS A 220 4.24 6.13 -7.15
C LYS A 220 3.54 5.51 -8.37
N CYS A 221 2.90 4.35 -8.20
CA CYS A 221 2.31 3.59 -9.32
C CYS A 221 1.43 4.47 -10.23
N TYR A 222 0.56 5.33 -9.68
CA TYR A 222 -0.26 6.27 -10.47
C TYR A 222 0.56 7.25 -11.32
N GLN A 223 1.70 7.75 -10.81
CA GLN A 223 2.50 8.76 -11.49
C GLN A 223 3.27 8.19 -12.68
N HIS A 224 3.60 6.89 -12.61
CA HIS A 224 4.26 6.15 -13.67
C HIS A 224 3.32 5.72 -14.82
N LEU A 225 2.01 5.90 -14.66
CA LEU A 225 1.06 5.60 -15.73
C LEU A 225 1.15 6.61 -16.88
N PRO A 226 0.95 6.16 -18.14
CA PRO A 226 0.85 7.04 -19.31
C PRO A 226 -0.16 8.18 -19.10
N GLN A 227 0.17 9.37 -19.61
CA GLN A 227 -0.67 10.56 -19.44
C GLN A 227 -2.09 10.34 -19.99
N GLU A 228 -2.22 9.66 -21.11
CA GLU A 228 -3.51 9.35 -21.75
C GLU A 228 -4.43 8.53 -20.84
N MET A 229 -3.88 7.57 -20.09
CA MET A 229 -4.63 6.79 -19.11
C MET A 229 -5.03 7.66 -17.92
N ARG A 230 -4.11 8.47 -17.39
CA ARG A 230 -4.36 9.35 -16.24
C ARG A 230 -5.45 10.38 -16.53
N ASP A 231 -5.47 10.94 -17.74
CA ASP A 231 -6.44 11.96 -18.13
C ASP A 231 -7.86 11.38 -18.32
N ARG A 232 -7.97 10.11 -18.70
CA ARG A 232 -9.25 9.43 -18.96
C ARG A 232 -9.79 8.63 -17.77
N MET A 233 -9.00 8.44 -16.71
CA MET A 233 -9.35 7.57 -15.61
C MET A 233 -10.45 8.16 -14.70
N PRO A 234 -11.44 7.34 -14.27
CA PRO A 234 -12.41 7.74 -13.25
C PRO A 234 -11.77 8.16 -11.93
N ALA A 235 -12.38 9.16 -11.26
CA ALA A 235 -11.85 9.71 -10.00
C ALA A 235 -11.72 8.67 -8.88
N ALA A 236 -12.64 7.69 -8.80
CA ALA A 236 -12.59 6.62 -7.80
C ALA A 236 -11.31 5.77 -7.93
N TYR A 237 -10.98 5.34 -9.14
CA TYR A 237 -9.76 4.56 -9.39
C TYR A 237 -8.48 5.39 -9.20
N ILE A 238 -8.51 6.67 -9.54
CA ILE A 238 -7.40 7.59 -9.24
C ILE A 238 -7.13 7.64 -7.73
N GLN A 239 -8.18 7.68 -6.89
CA GLN A 239 -8.01 7.70 -5.44
C GLN A 239 -7.36 6.40 -4.94
N VAL A 240 -7.80 5.24 -5.45
CA VAL A 240 -7.24 3.93 -5.09
C VAL A 240 -5.77 3.80 -5.52
N LEU A 241 -5.42 4.20 -6.74
CA LEU A 241 -4.04 4.14 -7.24
C LEU A 241 -3.11 5.16 -6.57
N LYS A 242 -3.65 6.23 -5.98
CA LYS A 242 -2.88 7.20 -5.18
C LYS A 242 -2.76 6.80 -3.70
N LEU A 243 -3.47 5.78 -3.25
CA LEU A 243 -3.45 5.34 -1.85
C LEU A 243 -2.03 4.91 -1.41
N PRO A 244 -1.26 4.10 -2.17
CA PRO A 244 0.09 3.70 -1.78
C PRO A 244 1.07 4.87 -1.56
N PHE A 245 0.80 6.02 -2.16
CA PHE A 245 1.61 7.22 -1.96
C PHE A 245 1.35 7.89 -0.60
N ARG A 246 0.11 7.76 -0.08
CA ARG A 246 -0.35 8.43 1.15
C ARG A 246 -0.23 7.55 2.39
N SER A 247 -0.39 6.25 2.22
CA SER A 247 -0.34 5.27 3.30
C SER A 247 0.76 4.27 3.01
N SER A 248 1.65 4.09 3.99
CA SER A 248 2.61 2.99 3.99
C SER A 248 1.87 1.66 4.13
N ILE A 249 2.27 0.66 3.35
CA ILE A 249 1.67 -0.68 3.42
C ILE A 249 1.90 -1.27 4.81
N GLU A 250 0.84 -1.71 5.48
CA GLU A 250 0.98 -2.41 6.76
C GLU A 250 1.40 -3.86 6.50
N GLY A 251 2.22 -4.42 7.40
CA GLY A 251 2.80 -5.72 7.16
C GLY A 251 1.78 -6.85 7.16
N ASP A 252 0.86 -6.80 8.11
CA ASP A 252 -0.25 -7.72 8.23
C ASP A 252 -1.23 -7.63 7.04
N GLU A 253 -1.40 -6.43 6.47
CA GLU A 253 -2.24 -6.24 5.29
C GLU A 253 -1.74 -7.09 4.12
N LEU A 254 -0.44 -7.04 3.79
CA LEU A 254 0.10 -7.80 2.66
C LEU A 254 0.07 -9.31 2.91
N HIS A 255 0.43 -9.75 4.12
CA HIS A 255 0.31 -11.16 4.53
C HIS A 255 -1.12 -11.66 4.33
N ARG A 256 -2.12 -10.87 4.74
CA ARG A 256 -3.54 -11.19 4.53
C ARG A 256 -3.92 -11.24 3.06
N VAL A 257 -3.48 -10.26 2.26
CA VAL A 257 -3.72 -10.23 0.81
C VAL A 257 -3.19 -11.48 0.12
N VAL A 258 -1.97 -11.91 0.47
CA VAL A 258 -1.35 -13.13 -0.06
C VAL A 258 -2.19 -14.35 0.29
N MET A 259 -2.59 -14.49 1.55
CA MET A 259 -3.42 -15.61 1.99
C MET A 259 -4.80 -15.62 1.31
N ASP A 260 -5.45 -14.45 1.19
CA ASP A 260 -6.74 -14.30 0.49
C ASP A 260 -6.60 -14.70 -0.99
N LEU A 261 -5.51 -14.32 -1.66
CA LEU A 261 -5.23 -14.75 -3.03
C LEU A 261 -4.98 -16.25 -3.14
N VAL A 262 -4.14 -16.84 -2.28
CA VAL A 262 -3.88 -18.29 -2.27
C VAL A 262 -5.18 -19.07 -2.14
N LEU A 263 -6.01 -18.68 -1.17
CA LEU A 263 -7.31 -19.31 -0.94
C LEU A 263 -8.28 -19.10 -2.10
N SER A 264 -8.19 -17.98 -2.81
CA SER A 264 -9.02 -17.69 -4.00
C SER A 264 -8.55 -18.49 -5.23
N TYR A 265 -7.24 -18.65 -5.45
CA TYR A 265 -6.70 -19.50 -6.52
C TYR A 265 -7.04 -20.98 -6.33
N ASP A 266 -6.96 -21.48 -5.09
CA ASP A 266 -7.40 -22.83 -4.72
C ASP A 266 -8.90 -23.00 -4.98
N PHE A 267 -9.72 -22.03 -4.55
CA PHE A 267 -11.17 -22.09 -4.71
C PHE A 267 -11.63 -22.09 -6.17
N ASN A 268 -11.05 -21.24 -7.02
CA ASN A 268 -11.51 -21.06 -8.40
C ASN A 268 -10.88 -22.05 -9.39
N TYR A 269 -9.63 -22.47 -9.14
CA TYR A 269 -8.85 -23.27 -10.12
C TYR A 269 -8.20 -24.52 -9.53
N SER A 270 -8.39 -24.78 -8.22
CA SER A 270 -7.67 -25.84 -7.50
C SER A 270 -6.14 -25.73 -7.65
N LEU A 271 -5.64 -24.49 -7.79
CA LEU A 271 -4.22 -24.20 -7.88
C LEU A 271 -3.61 -24.22 -6.48
N VAL A 272 -2.71 -25.17 -6.24
CA VAL A 272 -2.01 -25.32 -4.96
C VAL A 272 -0.61 -24.73 -5.06
N PHE A 273 -0.29 -23.79 -4.18
CA PHE A 273 1.05 -23.24 -4.06
C PHE A 273 1.99 -24.21 -3.30
N PRO A 274 3.25 -24.35 -3.73
CA PRO A 274 4.21 -25.18 -3.04
C PRO A 274 4.57 -24.61 -1.67
N GLU A 275 5.22 -25.44 -0.85
CA GLU A 275 5.83 -25.00 0.40
C GLU A 275 6.87 -23.91 0.17
N ILE A 276 6.94 -22.95 1.09
CA ILE A 276 8.00 -21.93 1.10
C ILE A 276 9.38 -22.60 1.20
N ASN A 277 10.41 -21.92 0.71
CA ASN A 277 11.77 -22.45 0.75
C ASN A 277 12.37 -22.22 2.15
N HIS A 278 11.89 -23.00 3.11
CA HIS A 278 12.12 -22.76 4.52
C HIS A 278 13.60 -22.80 4.94
N VAL A 279 14.47 -23.57 4.26
CA VAL A 279 15.91 -23.62 4.61
C VAL A 279 16.64 -22.32 4.26
N PRO A 280 16.62 -21.83 3.00
CA PRO A 280 17.13 -20.49 2.67
C PRO A 280 16.52 -19.38 3.52
N GLU A 281 15.21 -19.41 3.76
CA GLU A 281 14.53 -18.39 4.55
C GLU A 281 14.96 -18.40 6.02
N LEU A 282 15.16 -19.57 6.64
CA LEU A 282 15.74 -19.67 7.98
C LEU A 282 17.14 -19.05 8.05
N ILE A 283 17.96 -19.27 7.01
CA ILE A 283 19.30 -18.68 6.93
C ILE A 283 19.18 -17.16 6.82
N GLN A 284 18.27 -16.66 5.98
CA GLN A 284 18.05 -15.22 5.81
C GLN A 284 17.57 -14.57 7.12
N PHE A 285 16.56 -15.13 7.77
CA PHE A 285 16.09 -14.65 9.07
C PHE A 285 17.18 -14.71 10.16
N ALA A 286 17.97 -15.78 10.18
CA ALA A 286 19.10 -15.88 11.12
C ALA A 286 20.16 -14.81 10.86
N LYS A 287 20.44 -14.48 9.59
CA LYS A 287 21.36 -13.39 9.21
C LYS A 287 20.82 -12.03 9.66
N GLU A 288 19.55 -11.74 9.37
CA GLU A 288 18.90 -10.48 9.75
C GLU A 288 18.80 -10.27 11.27
N LEU A 289 18.76 -11.36 12.02
CA LEU A 289 18.77 -11.36 13.48
C LEU A 289 20.18 -11.52 14.08
N ALA A 290 21.22 -11.72 13.25
CA ALA A 290 22.57 -12.09 13.64
C ALA A 290 22.59 -13.22 14.68
N LEU A 291 21.90 -14.32 14.35
CA LEU A 291 21.82 -15.51 15.17
C LEU A 291 22.88 -16.54 14.76
N PRO A 292 23.40 -17.34 15.71
CA PRO A 292 24.38 -18.37 15.42
C PRO A 292 23.82 -19.47 14.51
N ILE A 293 24.71 -20.16 13.80
CA ILE A 293 24.34 -21.29 12.92
C ILE A 293 23.65 -22.43 13.70
N ASP A 294 23.98 -22.60 14.98
CA ASP A 294 23.34 -23.57 15.85
C ASP A 294 21.83 -23.35 15.96
N SER A 295 21.36 -22.10 15.95
CA SER A 295 19.93 -21.77 15.95
C SER A 295 19.23 -22.32 14.70
N ILE A 296 19.88 -22.25 13.54
CA ILE A 296 19.35 -22.76 12.26
C ILE A 296 19.29 -24.30 12.30
N ILE A 297 20.36 -24.93 12.80
CA ILE A 297 20.44 -26.39 12.93
C ILE A 297 19.37 -26.90 13.91
N ALA A 298 19.21 -26.22 15.05
CA ALA A 298 18.20 -26.52 16.05
C ALA A 298 16.78 -26.34 15.48
N ALA A 299 16.53 -25.24 14.76
CA ALA A 299 15.23 -24.98 14.13
C ALA A 299 14.86 -26.07 13.12
N ARG A 300 15.80 -26.50 12.26
CA ARG A 300 15.56 -27.57 11.28
C ARG A 300 15.27 -28.92 11.95
N LYS A 301 16.00 -29.25 13.02
CA LYS A 301 15.75 -30.47 13.81
C LYS A 301 14.39 -30.41 14.49
N LEU A 302 14.03 -29.26 15.09
CA LEU A 302 12.75 -29.06 15.73
C LEU A 302 11.58 -29.14 14.73
N ALA A 303 11.72 -28.55 13.53
CA ALA A 303 10.74 -28.71 12.46
C ALA A 303 10.47 -30.20 12.16
N SER A 304 11.54 -30.98 12.05
CA SER A 304 11.48 -32.41 11.75
C SER A 304 10.82 -33.22 12.89
N ILE A 305 11.17 -32.91 14.15
CA ILE A 305 10.60 -33.57 15.34
C ILE A 305 9.11 -33.25 15.50
N LEU A 306 8.73 -32.00 15.26
CA LEU A 306 7.35 -31.53 15.39
C LEU A 306 6.50 -31.84 14.15
N GLY A 307 7.06 -32.43 13.11
CA GLY A 307 6.39 -32.71 11.84
C GLY A 307 5.83 -31.44 11.18
N GLN A 308 6.46 -30.28 11.39
CA GLN A 308 5.97 -29.02 10.87
C GLN A 308 6.25 -28.90 9.37
N GLN A 309 5.21 -28.53 8.62
CA GLN A 309 5.30 -28.16 7.22
C GLN A 309 4.96 -26.67 7.07
N PHE A 310 5.61 -26.00 6.12
CA PHE A 310 5.44 -24.57 5.88
C PHE A 310 4.61 -24.29 4.60
N HIS A 311 3.57 -25.09 4.37
CA HIS A 311 2.62 -24.86 3.29
C HIS A 311 1.63 -23.76 3.65
N PHE A 312 1.01 -23.16 2.64
CA PHE A 312 -0.14 -22.28 2.85
C PHE A 312 -1.36 -23.15 3.25
N PRO A 313 -1.94 -22.96 4.44
CA PRO A 313 -3.02 -23.81 4.90
C PRO A 313 -4.37 -23.39 4.31
N ILE A 314 -5.14 -24.37 3.85
CA ILE A 314 -6.51 -24.17 3.37
C ILE A 314 -7.49 -24.05 4.56
N GLU A 315 -7.20 -24.77 5.64
CA GLU A 315 -7.96 -24.75 6.89
C GLU A 315 -7.34 -23.78 7.90
N LYS A 316 -8.18 -23.15 8.73
CA LYS A 316 -7.72 -22.17 9.73
C LYS A 316 -7.07 -22.87 10.90
N PHE A 317 -5.90 -22.42 11.32
CA PHE A 317 -5.36 -22.78 12.63
C PHE A 317 -6.14 -22.08 13.74
N THR A 318 -6.01 -22.60 14.96
CA THR A 318 -6.55 -21.96 16.18
C THR A 318 -6.00 -20.54 16.39
N ASN A 319 -4.77 -20.28 15.96
CA ASN A 319 -4.19 -18.95 15.92
C ASN A 319 -4.03 -18.49 14.46
N PRO A 320 -4.81 -17.49 14.00
CA PRO A 320 -4.78 -17.06 12.60
C PRO A 320 -3.44 -16.46 12.18
N ARG A 321 -2.58 -16.04 13.12
CA ARG A 321 -1.24 -15.52 12.80
C ARG A 321 -0.26 -16.64 12.41
N LEU A 322 -0.54 -17.87 12.84
CA LEU A 322 0.24 -19.04 12.45
C LEU A 322 -0.24 -19.64 11.12
N ASP A 323 -1.32 -19.11 10.53
CA ASP A 323 -1.75 -19.46 9.17
C ASP A 323 -0.66 -19.09 8.15
N TYR A 324 0.13 -18.04 8.43
CA TYR A 324 1.19 -17.58 7.54
C TYR A 324 2.49 -18.40 7.72
N PRO A 325 3.02 -19.04 6.65
CA PRO A 325 4.15 -19.96 6.76
C PRO A 325 5.44 -19.27 7.20
N GLU A 326 5.71 -18.04 6.73
CA GLU A 326 6.90 -17.26 7.12
C GLU A 326 6.89 -16.87 8.61
N ILE A 327 5.73 -16.45 9.13
CA ILE A 327 5.57 -16.11 10.55
C ILE A 327 5.78 -17.36 11.42
N ARG A 328 5.26 -18.51 10.96
CA ARG A 328 5.49 -19.81 11.62
C ARG A 328 6.97 -20.19 11.62
N LEU A 329 7.66 -19.97 10.50
CA LEU A 329 9.09 -20.24 10.35
C LEU A 329 9.93 -19.38 11.29
N MET A 330 9.65 -18.07 11.34
CA MET A 330 10.29 -17.13 12.26
C MET A 330 10.03 -17.51 13.72
N ALA A 331 8.79 -17.87 14.08
CA ALA A 331 8.46 -18.32 15.42
C ALA A 331 9.24 -19.57 15.82
N LEU A 332 9.37 -20.53 14.91
CA LEU A 332 10.18 -21.74 15.13
C LEU A 332 11.65 -21.40 15.35
N LEU A 333 12.22 -20.49 14.55
CA LEU A 333 13.61 -20.04 14.69
C LEU A 333 13.86 -19.40 16.06
N ILE A 334 12.94 -18.55 16.53
CA ILE A 334 13.03 -17.93 17.85
C ILE A 334 12.92 -18.95 18.97
N VAL A 335 11.99 -19.91 18.87
CA VAL A 335 11.86 -21.00 19.85
C VAL A 335 13.13 -21.84 19.89
N ALA A 336 13.67 -22.22 18.74
CA ALA A 336 14.92 -22.96 18.62
C ALA A 336 16.10 -22.22 19.23
N THR A 337 16.21 -20.91 18.95
CA THR A 337 17.24 -20.04 19.49
C THR A 337 17.15 -19.99 21.01
N LYS A 338 15.97 -19.80 21.59
CA LYS A 338 15.79 -19.77 23.05
C LYS A 338 16.05 -21.10 23.75
N LEU A 339 15.80 -22.22 23.07
CA LEU A 339 16.08 -23.56 23.59
C LEU A 339 17.58 -23.84 23.63
N TYR A 340 18.32 -23.38 22.60
CA TYR A 340 19.76 -23.60 22.51
C TYR A 340 20.57 -22.53 23.28
N PHE A 341 20.11 -21.28 23.23
CA PHE A 341 20.68 -20.10 23.89
C PHE A 341 19.61 -19.45 24.81
N PRO A 342 19.52 -19.89 26.08
CA PRO A 342 18.60 -19.29 27.05
C PRO A 342 18.84 -17.78 27.21
N LEU A 343 17.77 -17.00 27.42
CA LEU A 343 17.83 -15.54 27.59
C LEU A 343 18.23 -15.12 29.02
N SER A 344 18.10 -16.01 30.00
CA SER A 344 18.42 -15.71 31.40
C SER A 344 19.88 -15.96 31.74
N ASP A 345 20.40 -15.04 32.55
CA ASP A 345 21.79 -14.96 32.90
C ASP A 345 22.22 -15.98 34.00
N HIS A 346 23.31 -16.66 33.70
CA HIS A 346 24.31 -17.25 34.60
C HIS A 346 24.10 -18.62 35.30
N THR A 347 22.88 -19.14 35.49
CA THR A 347 22.75 -20.43 36.26
C THR A 347 22.40 -21.66 35.42
N SER A 348 21.83 -21.48 34.23
CA SER A 348 21.28 -22.58 33.42
C SER A 348 22.31 -23.21 32.49
N ILE A 349 23.20 -22.40 31.92
CA ILE A 349 24.22 -22.83 30.94
C ILE A 349 25.33 -23.61 31.63
N SER A 350 25.80 -23.15 32.79
CA SER A 350 26.81 -23.84 33.61
C SER A 350 26.38 -25.26 34.00
N ARG A 351 25.07 -25.51 34.13
CA ARG A 351 24.52 -26.84 34.46
C ARG A 351 24.43 -27.80 33.26
N LEU A 352 24.16 -27.29 32.05
CA LEU A 352 24.19 -28.10 30.82
C LEU A 352 25.61 -28.42 30.35
N GLN A 353 26.52 -27.46 30.49
CA GLN A 353 27.95 -27.63 30.16
C GLN A 353 28.63 -28.66 31.05
N ASN A 354 28.20 -28.80 32.31
CA ASN A 354 28.72 -29.84 33.22
C ASN A 354 28.16 -31.23 32.94
N ALA A 355 27.06 -31.33 32.19
CA ALA A 355 26.38 -32.60 31.90
C ALA A 355 26.80 -33.25 30.58
N SER A 356 27.21 -32.44 29.62
CA SER A 356 27.63 -32.91 28.30
C SER A 356 29.13 -32.65 28.16
N SER A 357 29.92 -33.66 27.82
CA SER A 357 31.32 -33.51 27.40
C SER A 357 31.50 -32.69 26.11
N LEU A 358 30.46 -31.98 25.68
CA LEU A 358 30.38 -31.19 24.45
C LEU A 358 30.47 -29.71 24.84
N GLN A 359 31.49 -29.03 24.32
CA GLN A 359 31.61 -27.58 24.40
C GLN A 359 30.46 -26.95 23.59
N MET A 360 29.39 -26.56 24.28
CA MET A 360 28.30 -25.79 23.66
C MET A 360 28.68 -24.30 23.69
N PRO A 361 28.61 -23.59 22.54
CA PRO A 361 28.86 -22.16 22.51
C PRO A 361 27.81 -21.42 23.35
N THR A 362 28.22 -20.32 23.96
CA THR A 362 27.32 -19.42 24.69
C THR A 362 27.16 -18.12 23.92
N LEU A 363 25.96 -17.56 23.95
CA LEU A 363 25.65 -16.30 23.29
C LEU A 363 25.50 -15.21 24.35
N ASP A 364 26.39 -14.21 24.33
CA ASP A 364 26.25 -13.02 25.15
C ASP A 364 25.16 -12.11 24.57
N TRP A 365 23.96 -12.20 25.15
CA TRP A 365 22.79 -11.47 24.73
C TRP A 365 22.90 -9.95 24.96
N GLU A 366 23.70 -9.51 25.92
CA GLU A 366 23.88 -8.10 26.20
C GLU A 366 24.77 -7.44 25.15
N ARG A 367 25.89 -8.10 24.79
CA ARG A 367 26.70 -7.68 23.63
C ARG A 367 25.93 -7.76 22.33
N TRP A 368 25.10 -8.79 22.16
CA TRP A 368 24.24 -8.91 20.98
C TRP A 368 23.28 -7.72 20.91
N ARG A 369 22.63 -7.34 22.01
CA ARG A 369 21.72 -6.20 22.07
C ARG A 369 22.42 -4.89 21.70
N GLN A 370 23.62 -4.66 22.22
CA GLN A 370 24.41 -3.45 21.96
C GLN A 370 24.89 -3.38 20.51
N GLY A 371 25.45 -4.47 19.98
CA GLY A 371 25.98 -4.52 18.63
C GLY A 371 24.92 -4.64 17.52
N ARG A 372 23.70 -5.07 17.86
CA ARG A 372 22.59 -5.17 16.92
C ARG A 372 22.20 -3.82 16.31
N GLY A 373 22.31 -2.73 17.07
CA GLY A 373 22.05 -1.38 16.56
C GLY A 373 22.94 -1.00 15.36
N ASN A 374 24.08 -1.67 15.22
CA ASN A 374 25.05 -1.45 14.15
C ASN A 374 24.89 -2.39 12.95
N LEU A 375 24.01 -3.39 13.02
CA LEU A 375 23.66 -4.18 11.83
C LEU A 375 23.11 -3.21 10.79
N PRO A 376 23.50 -3.35 9.52
CA PRO A 376 22.85 -2.66 8.43
C PRO A 376 21.47 -3.30 8.29
N THR A 377 20.55 -3.00 9.20
CA THR A 377 19.14 -2.88 8.82
C THR A 377 19.15 -1.68 7.89
N GLN A 378 18.63 -1.83 6.67
CA GLN A 378 18.67 -0.77 5.65
C GLN A 378 18.30 0.48 6.39
N ARG A 379 19.16 1.49 6.37
CA ARG A 379 18.92 2.72 7.12
C ARG A 379 17.52 3.18 6.69
N ASP A 380 16.49 2.83 7.46
CA ASP A 380 15.60 3.83 8.00
C ASP A 380 16.62 4.85 8.44
N ILE A 381 16.78 5.86 7.61
CA ILE A 381 17.60 6.99 7.90
C ILE A 381 16.97 7.53 9.19
N LYS A 382 17.37 6.97 10.33
CA LYS A 382 17.26 7.54 11.65
C LYS A 382 18.27 8.68 11.75
N THR A 383 18.60 9.35 10.65
CA THR A 383 19.22 10.67 10.78
C THR A 383 18.18 11.69 11.17
N THR A 384 16.88 11.37 11.10
CA THR A 384 15.85 12.29 11.59
C THR A 384 15.01 11.65 12.67
N LYS A 385 14.86 12.41 13.76
CA LYS A 385 13.95 12.19 14.88
C LYS A 385 12.48 12.01 14.45
N PHE A 386 12.18 12.29 13.18
CA PHE A 386 10.85 12.38 12.62
C PHE A 386 10.62 11.34 11.51
N ASP A 387 9.44 10.72 11.54
CA ASP A 387 8.82 10.02 10.41
C ASP A 387 8.37 11.08 9.40
N PHE A 388 9.15 11.27 8.32
CA PHE A 388 8.90 12.33 7.34
C PHE A 388 7.55 12.23 6.62
N ASP A 389 6.95 11.03 6.58
CA ASP A 389 5.62 10.80 6.03
C ASP A 389 4.49 11.34 6.95
N LYS A 390 4.79 11.67 8.21
CA LYS A 390 3.80 12.07 9.24
C LYS A 390 4.12 13.38 9.96
N VAL A 391 5.00 14.19 9.40
CA VAL A 391 5.41 15.46 10.03
C VAL A 391 4.25 16.44 10.01
N THR A 392 3.94 16.99 11.17
CA THR A 392 2.94 18.07 11.29
C THR A 392 3.58 19.42 10.92
N PRO A 393 2.81 20.40 10.41
CA PRO A 393 3.35 21.72 10.09
C PRO A 393 4.08 22.38 11.27
N SER A 394 3.60 22.16 12.50
CA SER A 394 4.23 22.66 13.72
C SER A 394 5.59 22.02 14.00
N GLN A 395 5.78 20.76 13.61
CA GLN A 395 7.07 20.07 13.75
C GLN A 395 8.08 20.54 12.71
N VAL A 396 7.66 20.80 11.46
CA VAL A 396 8.52 21.38 10.41
C VAL A 396 9.09 22.73 10.85
N VAL A 397 8.28 23.57 11.49
CA VAL A 397 8.71 24.89 11.99
C VAL A 397 9.71 24.77 13.14
N SER A 398 9.71 23.65 13.87
CA SER A 398 10.61 23.41 15.01
C SER A 398 11.85 22.59 14.68
N MET A 399 12.05 22.19 13.41
CA MET A 399 13.21 21.41 12.97
C MET A 399 14.47 22.29 12.98
N GLU A 400 15.59 21.71 13.36
CA GLU A 400 16.91 22.33 13.18
C GLU A 400 17.31 22.30 11.69
N ASP A 401 18.25 23.16 11.27
CA ASP A 401 18.63 23.34 9.86
C ASP A 401 19.02 22.01 9.17
N ASP A 402 19.82 21.16 9.85
CA ASP A 402 20.20 19.84 9.33
C ASP A 402 19.01 18.88 9.16
N GLU A 403 18.03 18.95 10.07
CA GLU A 403 16.82 18.13 10.03
C GLU A 403 15.88 18.60 8.92
N LEU A 404 15.84 19.91 8.69
CA LEU A 404 15.04 20.57 7.66
C LEU A 404 15.62 20.35 6.26
N ASP A 405 16.95 20.33 6.12
CA ASP A 405 17.63 19.92 4.89
C ASP A 405 17.36 18.45 4.57
N ALA A 406 17.40 17.57 5.58
CA ALA A 406 17.02 16.16 5.40
C ALA A 406 15.54 16.01 5.01
N TYR A 407 14.65 16.83 5.56
CA TYR A 407 13.24 16.88 5.16
C TYR A 407 13.08 17.33 3.70
N PHE A 408 13.77 18.39 3.28
CA PHE A 408 13.71 18.85 1.89
C PHE A 408 14.35 17.88 0.91
N ALA A 409 15.45 17.22 1.27
CA ALA A 409 16.02 16.15 0.46
C ALA A 409 15.02 14.99 0.27
N HIS A 410 14.33 14.61 1.35
CA HIS A 410 13.25 13.62 1.28
C HIS A 410 12.11 14.08 0.36
N VAL A 411 11.62 15.31 0.49
CA VAL A 411 10.58 15.89 -0.37
C VAL A 411 11.02 15.95 -1.84
N SER A 412 12.25 16.38 -2.12
CA SER A 412 12.82 16.43 -3.46
C SER A 412 12.95 15.04 -4.09
N SER A 413 13.34 14.03 -3.30
CA SER A 413 13.36 12.62 -3.76
C SER A 413 11.96 12.13 -4.18
N LEU A 414 10.90 12.64 -3.54
CA LEU A 414 9.52 12.35 -3.94
C LEU A 414 9.15 13.00 -5.28
N ILE A 415 9.84 14.06 -5.69
CA ILE A 415 9.57 14.85 -6.90
C ILE A 415 10.49 14.44 -8.08
N ASP A 416 11.73 14.01 -7.84
CA ASP A 416 12.69 13.74 -8.91
C ASP A 416 12.58 12.35 -9.56
N THR A 417 12.05 11.33 -8.88
CA THR A 417 11.89 9.99 -9.50
C THR A 417 10.87 9.97 -10.64
N THR A 418 10.02 11.00 -10.73
CA THR A 418 9.09 11.20 -11.83
C THR A 418 9.78 11.54 -13.16
N SER A 419 11.03 12.03 -13.16
CA SER A 419 11.77 12.39 -14.38
C SER A 419 12.65 11.26 -14.92
N LYS A 420 13.32 10.49 -14.05
CA LYS A 420 14.32 9.48 -14.43
C LYS A 420 13.75 8.24 -15.14
N PHE A 421 12.52 7.81 -14.78
CA PHE A 421 11.94 6.57 -15.33
C PHE A 421 11.56 6.67 -16.82
N TYR A 422 11.21 7.87 -17.31
CA TYR A 422 10.94 8.10 -18.74
C TYR A 422 12.19 7.88 -19.61
N HIS A 423 13.39 7.95 -19.03
CA HIS A 423 14.64 7.81 -19.75
C HIS A 423 15.04 6.34 -20.01
N GLN A 424 14.69 5.41 -19.12
CA GLN A 424 15.14 4.01 -19.22
C GLN A 424 14.25 3.16 -20.14
N GLN A 425 12.94 3.44 -20.21
CA GLN A 425 12.00 2.66 -21.04
C GLN A 425 11.99 3.11 -22.52
N THR A 426 12.42 4.33 -22.83
CA THR A 426 12.36 4.91 -24.19
C THR A 426 13.53 4.53 -25.09
N HIS A 427 14.63 4.01 -24.55
CA HIS A 427 15.83 3.67 -25.33
C HIS A 427 15.68 2.43 -26.23
N HIS A 428 14.62 1.61 -26.08
CA HIS A 428 14.48 0.38 -26.86
C HIS A 428 13.58 0.49 -28.11
N PHE A 429 12.80 1.57 -28.34
CA PHE A 429 11.87 1.55 -29.48
C PHE A 429 11.65 2.82 -30.32
N LEU A 430 12.04 4.05 -29.92
CA LEU A 430 11.84 5.22 -30.80
C LEU A 430 12.95 6.27 -30.65
N SER A 431 14.00 6.12 -31.47
CA SER A 431 15.23 6.93 -31.44
C SER A 431 15.12 8.36 -32.04
N ILE A 432 13.95 8.93 -32.35
CA ILE A 432 13.93 10.21 -33.10
C ILE A 432 13.15 11.35 -32.43
N ASN A 433 12.27 11.09 -31.45
CA ASN A 433 11.43 12.15 -30.86
C ASN A 433 11.46 12.25 -29.32
N ALA A 434 12.31 11.47 -28.63
CA ALA A 434 12.33 11.42 -27.16
C ALA A 434 13.00 12.64 -26.48
N GLU A 435 13.85 13.39 -27.20
CA GLU A 435 14.55 14.56 -26.61
C GLU A 435 13.64 15.75 -26.32
N ARG A 436 12.44 15.83 -26.91
CA ARG A 436 11.60 17.04 -26.83
C ARG A 436 10.49 17.00 -25.77
N LEU A 437 10.32 15.88 -25.05
CA LEU A 437 9.17 15.65 -24.16
C LEU A 437 9.49 15.57 -22.67
N CYS A 438 10.77 15.49 -22.27
CA CYS A 438 11.13 15.17 -20.87
C CYS A 438 12.10 16.15 -20.19
N GLN A 439 12.46 17.27 -20.81
CA GLN A 439 12.91 18.43 -20.03
C GLN A 439 11.66 19.22 -19.67
N GLY A 440 11.38 19.31 -18.37
CA GLY A 440 10.47 20.30 -17.82
C GLY A 440 11.05 21.68 -18.11
N ASP A 441 10.84 22.16 -19.32
CA ASP A 441 11.29 23.44 -19.84
C ASP A 441 10.38 24.57 -19.33
N ASN A 442 10.07 24.54 -18.02
CA ASN A 442 9.47 25.68 -17.37
C ASN A 442 10.54 26.77 -17.30
N PRO A 443 10.34 27.93 -17.93
CA PRO A 443 11.35 29.00 -17.90
C PRO A 443 11.65 29.43 -16.45
N ILE A 444 10.67 29.28 -15.55
CA ILE A 444 10.80 29.55 -14.12
C ILE A 444 11.80 28.62 -13.44
N THR A 445 11.80 27.31 -13.73
CA THR A 445 12.73 26.36 -13.10
C THR A 445 14.17 26.54 -13.58
N LYS A 446 14.38 27.22 -14.72
CA LYS A 446 15.72 27.66 -15.16
C LYS A 446 16.28 28.83 -14.34
N PHE A 447 15.41 29.65 -13.76
CA PHE A 447 15.81 30.76 -12.88
C PHE A 447 16.07 30.32 -11.42
N PHE A 448 15.55 29.14 -11.04
CA PHE A 448 15.74 28.55 -9.72
C PHE A 448 16.31 27.14 -9.88
N PRO A 449 17.61 27.00 -10.23
CA PRO A 449 18.24 25.70 -10.36
C PRO A 449 18.17 24.96 -9.04
N VAL A 450 17.65 23.73 -9.09
CA VAL A 450 17.70 22.81 -7.94
C VAL A 450 19.17 22.43 -7.75
N GLU A 451 19.73 22.73 -6.58
CA GLU A 451 21.09 22.37 -6.25
C GLU A 451 21.22 20.84 -6.22
N GLU A 452 22.04 20.28 -7.10
CA GLU A 452 22.32 18.84 -7.13
C GLU A 452 23.14 18.49 -5.89
N LEU A 453 22.45 18.08 -4.81
CA LEU A 453 23.10 17.37 -3.71
C LEU A 453 23.93 16.21 -4.29
N PRO A 454 25.17 15.98 -3.81
CA PRO A 454 26.09 15.02 -4.38
C PRO A 454 25.40 13.67 -4.57
N THR A 455 25.70 13.04 -5.71
CA THR A 455 25.02 11.87 -6.29
C THR A 455 25.14 10.58 -5.45
N SER A 456 25.51 10.65 -4.17
CA SER A 456 25.73 9.51 -3.28
C SER A 456 24.61 9.26 -2.25
N THR A 457 23.51 10.03 -2.24
CA THR A 457 22.51 9.90 -1.14
C THR A 457 21.12 9.41 -1.54
N ASN A 458 20.76 9.35 -2.82
CA ASN A 458 19.35 9.17 -3.22
C ASN A 458 19.04 7.88 -4.01
N GLN A 459 20.00 6.99 -4.19
CA GLN A 459 19.65 5.58 -4.29
C GLN A 459 19.73 5.07 -2.86
N VAL A 460 18.58 4.71 -2.27
CA VAL A 460 18.62 3.79 -1.14
C VAL A 460 19.20 2.51 -1.72
N GLU A 461 20.52 2.39 -1.70
CA GLU A 461 21.21 1.20 -2.14
C GLU A 461 20.59 0.06 -1.35
N ASP A 462 20.05 -0.91 -2.09
CA ASP A 462 19.68 -2.16 -1.49
C ASP A 462 20.92 -2.71 -0.79
N ILE A 463 20.76 -3.03 0.49
CA ILE A 463 21.89 -3.49 1.28
C ILE A 463 22.49 -4.65 0.54
N SER A 464 23.76 -4.51 0.15
CA SER A 464 24.47 -5.61 -0.46
C SER A 464 24.41 -6.77 0.54
N THR A 465 23.96 -7.93 0.07
CA THR A 465 23.89 -9.14 0.90
C THR A 465 25.23 -9.44 1.58
N LYS A 466 26.34 -8.98 0.97
CA LYS A 466 27.70 -9.03 1.53
C LYS A 466 27.88 -8.14 2.77
N ASP A 467 27.35 -6.93 2.78
CA ASP A 467 27.50 -6.00 3.90
C ASP A 467 26.71 -6.47 5.12
N LEU A 468 25.50 -6.99 4.90
CA LEU A 468 24.72 -7.71 5.91
C LEU A 468 25.49 -8.90 6.47
N ASP A 469 26.05 -9.73 5.59
CA ASP A 469 26.79 -10.92 5.99
C ASP A 469 28.02 -10.56 6.83
N ASP A 470 28.76 -9.53 6.46
CA ASP A 470 29.98 -9.14 7.16
C ASP A 470 29.69 -8.45 8.49
N ALA A 471 28.63 -7.65 8.57
CA ALA A 471 28.16 -7.09 9.83
C ALA A 471 27.62 -8.17 10.79
N ALA A 472 26.84 -9.14 10.28
CA ALA A 472 26.34 -10.25 11.08
C ALA A 472 27.48 -11.13 11.59
N LYS A 473 28.48 -11.44 10.75
CA LYS A 473 29.71 -12.14 11.17
C LYS A 473 30.47 -11.36 12.22
N GLY A 474 30.65 -10.05 12.02
CA GLY A 474 31.32 -9.16 12.96
C GLY A 474 30.68 -9.18 14.34
N LEU A 475 29.34 -9.12 14.38
CA LEU A 475 28.57 -9.19 15.62
C LEU A 475 28.68 -10.58 16.27
N LEU A 476 28.50 -11.65 15.50
CA LEU A 476 28.59 -13.02 16.01
C LEU A 476 29.96 -13.34 16.60
N ASN A 477 31.05 -12.83 16.01
CA ASN A 477 32.39 -13.00 16.55
C ASN A 477 32.60 -12.32 17.91
N GLN A 478 31.82 -11.28 18.22
CA GLN A 478 31.89 -10.55 19.49
C GLN A 478 31.00 -11.18 20.57
N THR A 479 29.93 -11.87 20.17
CA THR A 479 28.89 -12.39 21.06
C THR A 479 29.03 -13.88 21.38
N LEU A 480 29.65 -14.66 20.49
CA LEU A 480 29.86 -16.08 20.69
C LEU A 480 31.11 -16.34 21.54
N GLU A 481 30.89 -16.97 22.70
CA GLU A 481 31.96 -17.42 23.58
C GLU A 481 32.04 -18.96 23.54
N TYR A 482 33.24 -19.48 23.27
CA TYR A 482 33.55 -20.90 23.34
C TYR A 482 34.31 -21.15 24.65
N ASN A 483 33.63 -21.62 25.68
CA ASN A 483 34.27 -21.93 26.96
C ASN A 483 35.33 -23.03 26.77
N ARG A 484 36.61 -22.68 26.92
CA ARG A 484 37.70 -23.66 27.10
C ARG A 484 37.54 -24.28 28.47
N SER A 485 37.00 -25.50 28.52
CA SER A 485 36.90 -26.28 29.74
C SER A 485 38.28 -26.42 30.41
N ASN A 486 38.43 -25.90 31.63
CA ASN A 486 39.55 -26.22 32.51
C ASN A 486 39.18 -27.55 33.22
N PRO A 487 39.92 -28.64 33.04
CA PRO A 487 39.47 -30.01 33.39
C PRO A 487 39.37 -30.30 34.91
N ALA A 488 39.44 -29.30 35.78
CA ALA A 488 39.73 -29.51 37.20
C ALA A 488 38.53 -29.64 38.14
N LYS A 489 37.28 -29.41 37.71
CA LYS A 489 36.10 -29.51 38.59
C LYS A 489 34.82 -29.94 37.86
N ALA A 490 34.64 -31.24 37.65
CA ALA A 490 33.36 -31.83 37.25
C ALA A 490 32.74 -32.54 38.47
N GLU A 491 32.10 -31.76 39.36
CA GLU A 491 31.24 -32.33 40.40
C GLU A 491 29.85 -32.62 39.81
N TYR A 492 29.44 -33.89 39.85
CA TYR A 492 28.13 -34.35 39.40
C TYR A 492 27.02 -33.81 40.32
N THR A 493 26.46 -32.65 39.97
CA THR A 493 25.22 -32.14 40.60
C THR A 493 24.02 -32.53 39.73
N SER A 494 22.91 -32.93 40.35
CA SER A 494 21.69 -33.40 39.70
C SER A 494 21.16 -32.44 38.61
N LEU A 495 20.97 -33.00 37.42
CA LEU A 495 20.46 -32.39 36.20
C LEU A 495 19.06 -31.78 36.37
N SER A 496 19.00 -30.45 36.52
CA SER A 496 17.77 -29.69 36.21
C SER A 496 17.97 -29.04 34.86
N MET A 497 17.27 -29.52 33.83
CA MET A 497 17.22 -28.85 32.52
C MET A 497 16.79 -27.39 32.73
N PRO A 498 17.38 -26.42 32.00
CA PRO A 498 16.90 -25.05 32.01
C PRO A 498 15.40 -25.03 31.70
N ARG A 499 14.61 -24.37 32.54
CA ARG A 499 13.19 -24.17 32.22
C ARG A 499 13.11 -23.20 31.04
N TYR A 500 12.40 -23.61 29.98
CA TYR A 500 12.10 -22.72 28.87
C TYR A 500 11.28 -21.53 29.36
N GLU A 501 11.77 -20.32 29.12
CA GLU A 501 11.05 -19.09 29.47
C GLU A 501 9.94 -18.82 28.46
N ALA A 502 8.70 -19.10 28.85
CA ALA A 502 7.52 -18.73 28.07
C ALA A 502 6.91 -17.46 28.64
N PHE A 503 6.75 -16.43 27.79
CA PHE A 503 6.09 -15.18 28.15
C PHE A 503 4.65 -15.20 27.63
N ARG A 504 3.69 -14.87 28.49
CA ARG A 504 2.27 -14.78 28.12
C ARG A 504 1.81 -13.36 27.82
N ASN A 505 2.39 -12.38 28.52
CA ASN A 505 2.05 -10.96 28.42
C ASN A 505 3.30 -10.17 28.01
N VAL A 506 3.09 -9.05 27.31
CA VAL A 506 4.18 -8.14 26.88
C VAL A 506 4.91 -7.52 28.06
N ASP A 507 4.20 -7.19 29.14
CA ASP A 507 4.78 -6.54 30.32
C ASP A 507 5.78 -7.43 31.08
N HIS A 508 5.78 -8.74 30.80
CA HIS A 508 6.67 -9.71 31.44
C HIS A 508 7.93 -9.98 30.62
N LEU A 509 8.10 -9.34 29.46
CA LEU A 509 9.26 -9.52 28.61
C LEU A 509 10.49 -8.87 29.24
N SER A 510 11.62 -9.59 29.25
CA SER A 510 12.90 -8.95 29.53
C SER A 510 13.25 -7.95 28.42
N GLU A 511 14.16 -7.02 28.70
CA GLU A 511 14.62 -6.05 27.71
C GLU A 511 15.20 -6.74 26.47
N ILE A 512 16.00 -7.81 26.67
CA ILE A 512 16.57 -8.62 25.59
C ILE A 512 15.47 -9.33 24.80
N ALA A 513 14.50 -9.96 25.48
CA ALA A 513 13.40 -10.65 24.82
C ALA A 513 12.56 -9.70 23.98
N THR A 514 12.32 -8.49 24.49
CA THR A 514 11.59 -7.42 23.81
C THR A 514 12.29 -7.02 22.52
N GLU A 515 13.59 -6.77 22.56
CA GLU A 515 14.35 -6.38 21.36
C GLU A 515 14.44 -7.54 20.35
N LEU A 516 14.63 -8.78 20.80
CA LEU A 516 14.61 -9.97 19.92
C LEU A 516 13.26 -10.16 19.21
N TYR A 517 12.14 -9.97 19.91
CA TYR A 517 10.82 -10.13 19.31
C TYR A 517 10.44 -8.96 18.40
N LYS A 518 10.76 -7.71 18.77
CA LYS A 518 10.56 -6.54 17.90
C LYS A 518 11.33 -6.71 16.59
N ALA A 519 12.55 -7.21 16.70
CA ALA A 519 13.40 -7.50 15.57
C ALA A 519 12.86 -8.60 14.65
N ALA A 520 12.46 -9.73 15.23
CA ALA A 520 11.84 -10.81 14.48
C ALA A 520 10.57 -10.34 13.76
N GLY A 521 9.76 -9.51 14.44
CA GLY A 521 8.59 -8.86 13.86
C GLY A 521 8.93 -7.92 12.70
N ARG A 522 9.97 -7.09 12.81
CA ARG A 522 10.42 -6.21 11.71
C ARG A 522 10.91 -7.01 10.50
N SER A 523 11.64 -8.10 10.72
CA SER A 523 12.16 -8.96 9.65
C SER A 523 11.03 -9.71 8.91
N ALA A 524 10.09 -10.32 9.64
CA ALA A 524 9.02 -11.11 9.04
C ALA A 524 7.81 -10.27 8.54
N ILE A 525 7.52 -9.14 9.18
CA ILE A 525 6.29 -8.34 8.98
C ILE A 525 6.62 -6.89 8.52
N GLY A 526 7.89 -6.46 8.52
CA GLY A 526 8.29 -5.12 8.09
C GLY A 526 8.15 -4.06 9.20
N THR A 527 6.92 -3.66 9.57
CA THR A 527 6.69 -2.75 10.72
C THR A 527 5.50 -3.21 11.55
N MET A 528 5.61 -2.92 12.84
CA MET A 528 4.60 -3.18 13.86
C MET A 528 4.06 -1.82 14.31
N THR A 529 2.89 -1.41 13.82
CA THR A 529 2.19 -0.21 14.30
C THR A 529 1.43 -0.48 15.60
N VAL A 530 1.20 -1.74 15.96
CA VAL A 530 0.49 -2.11 17.18
C VAL A 530 1.38 -3.00 18.06
N PRO A 531 1.64 -2.62 19.32
CA PRO A 531 2.29 -3.50 20.27
C PRO A 531 1.41 -4.74 20.48
N TRP A 532 2.04 -5.90 20.59
CA TRP A 532 1.39 -7.16 20.92
C TRP A 532 0.45 -6.95 22.12
N GLN A 533 -0.85 -7.22 21.95
CA GLN A 533 -1.80 -7.36 23.06
C GLN A 533 -2.31 -8.79 23.08
#